data_AF-A0A662WN97-F1
#
_entry.id   AF-A0A662WN97-F1
#
_cell.length_a   1.000
_cell.length_b   1.000
_cell.length_c   1.000
_cell.angle_alpha   90.00
_cell.angle_beta   90.00
_cell.angle_gamma   90.00
#
_symmetry.space_group_name_H-M   'P 1'
#
loop_
_entity.id
_entity.type
_entity.pdbx_description
1 polymer ?
#
loop_
_entity_poly.entity_id
_entity_poly.type
_entity_poly.pdbx_seq_one_letter_code
_entity_poly.pdbx_strand_id
1 'polypeptide(L)'
;MDRELLRPRTASQVASEAPLLPHALAAPRAPPLGSRRCWRLWLLRVLLLGGALYASLLVFWSASRLGLLRPGESSTVRFGANPVGSKAGDPRNRTVEGAERPPAATTALSAREVAVQSAKALAELQTRTQVQRTAADKKKFERRYRCLGWRATGDCSPDGPRLPELDKLCSKAVPVGESGYCEVEDKDTGEVFHVLKKSCNGVKHDSRFRCIDASDFLKFPARAREAAQKALAPGFALPHVVPQLLASQAGSGRDGIVMVVYPKLLASAYATIRALRDVLGCQLPIEIWFRPAEMQTVRDALEPLRALAAADTEGGIAFHEINDPRAIGYNTKVFALYHSFLERVLFLDADNVPVRDPTFLFESSEFVETGALFWPDFWHPDHTIFNIQNESLVWELLDLPFVDMFEQESGQILIDRRRHAAPMEVLFFYAFHRPSHFESFKLAHGDKDLFRFAWMQQNASFHMIPSPPA
;
A
#
# COMPACT_ATOMS: atom_id res chain seq x y z
N MET A 1 -1.79 16.49 64.46
CA MET A 1 -2.25 17.86 64.75
C MET A 1 -1.04 18.73 65.02
N ASP A 2 -0.79 19.85 64.33
CA ASP A 2 -1.35 20.31 63.06
C ASP A 2 -0.37 21.24 62.31
N ARG A 3 -0.74 21.64 61.09
CA ARG A 3 0.15 22.25 60.08
C ARG A 3 0.24 23.78 60.15
N GLU A 4 1.46 24.26 59.90
CA GLU A 4 1.84 25.38 58.99
C GLU A 4 1.26 26.80 59.23
N LEU A 5 2.09 27.84 59.45
CA LEU A 5 2.96 28.58 58.48
C LEU A 5 2.15 29.27 57.36
N LEU A 6 2.44 30.49 56.89
CA LEU A 6 3.10 31.68 57.48
C LEU A 6 2.73 32.91 56.61
N ARG A 7 2.99 34.13 57.10
CA ARG A 7 2.87 35.45 56.42
C ARG A 7 4.31 36.00 56.18
N PRO A 8 4.62 37.19 55.58
CA PRO A 8 3.77 38.22 54.93
C PRO A 8 4.41 38.95 53.68
N ARG A 9 3.84 40.13 53.33
CA ARG A 9 4.49 41.39 52.83
C ARG A 9 4.48 41.76 51.33
N THR A 10 4.77 43.05 51.08
CA THR A 10 4.26 43.94 50.02
C THR A 10 5.16 45.16 49.79
N ALA A 11 5.27 45.72 48.57
CA ALA A 11 5.46 47.16 48.27
C ALA A 11 5.53 47.48 46.76
N SER A 12 4.95 48.64 46.33
CA SER A 12 5.23 49.42 45.09
C SER A 12 5.02 48.74 43.71
N GLN A 13 4.77 49.39 42.55
CA GLN A 13 4.51 50.78 42.09
C GLN A 13 3.88 50.70 40.65
N VAL A 14 3.47 51.74 39.88
CA VAL A 14 3.50 53.22 39.98
C VAL A 14 2.13 53.86 39.58
N ALA A 15 2.02 54.64 38.48
CA ALA A 15 0.81 55.37 38.01
C ALA A 15 0.77 55.53 36.47
N SER A 16 -0.41 55.70 35.86
CA SER A 16 -0.77 56.83 34.94
C SER A 16 -2.18 56.72 34.30
N GLU A 17 -2.62 57.85 33.73
CA GLU A 17 -3.77 58.25 32.88
C GLU A 17 -4.17 57.28 31.72
N ALA A 18 -5.35 57.32 31.05
CA ALA A 18 -6.65 58.03 31.22
C ALA A 18 -7.82 57.30 30.46
N PRO A 19 -8.75 57.92 29.69
CA PRO A 19 -10.06 58.35 30.18
C PRO A 19 -11.34 57.71 29.57
N LEU A 20 -12.44 57.83 30.32
CA LEU A 20 -13.86 58.01 29.92
C LEU A 20 -14.53 57.09 28.87
N LEU A 21 -15.61 56.42 29.31
CA LEU A 21 -16.68 55.85 28.49
C LEU A 21 -18.05 56.35 28.96
N PRO A 22 -18.97 56.66 28.03
CA PRO A 22 -20.39 56.41 28.28
C PRO A 22 -21.12 55.82 27.06
N HIS A 23 -21.85 54.72 27.26
CA HIS A 23 -23.31 54.62 27.09
C HIS A 23 -23.75 53.15 27.16
N ALA A 24 -24.91 52.89 27.78
CA ALA A 24 -25.46 51.55 27.95
C ALA A 24 -26.87 51.46 27.35
N LEU A 25 -27.15 50.39 26.58
CA LEU A 25 -28.50 49.97 26.22
C LEU A 25 -28.65 48.44 26.21
N ALA A 26 -29.66 47.98 26.95
CA ALA A 26 -30.40 46.71 26.89
C ALA A 26 -29.72 45.43 26.31
N ALA A 27 -29.52 44.43 27.18
CA ALA A 27 -29.40 43.02 26.81
C ALA A 27 -30.79 42.31 26.79
N PRO A 28 -31.04 41.35 25.87
CA PRO A 28 -32.33 40.65 25.75
C PRO A 28 -32.55 39.57 26.83
N ARG A 29 -33.82 39.28 27.12
CA ARG A 29 -34.24 38.29 28.14
C ARG A 29 -34.03 36.84 27.68
N ALA A 30 -33.66 35.96 28.61
CA ALA A 30 -33.57 34.52 28.38
C ALA A 30 -34.96 33.83 28.30
N PRO A 31 -35.12 32.75 27.52
CA PRO A 31 -36.37 32.00 27.40
C PRO A 31 -36.65 31.05 28.58
N PRO A 32 -37.92 30.67 28.83
CA PRO A 32 -38.30 29.88 30.00
C PRO A 32 -37.86 28.41 29.94
N LEU A 33 -37.56 27.84 31.11
CA LEU A 33 -36.94 26.51 31.30
C LEU A 33 -37.83 25.30 30.93
N GLY A 34 -39.06 25.49 30.45
CA GLY A 34 -40.01 24.39 30.19
C GLY A 34 -39.68 23.50 28.98
N SER A 35 -39.12 24.05 27.90
CA SER A 35 -39.01 23.35 26.61
C SER A 35 -38.02 22.17 26.62
N ARG A 36 -36.90 22.30 27.33
CA ARG A 36 -35.79 21.32 27.30
C ARG A 36 -36.16 19.94 27.86
N ARG A 37 -37.16 19.84 28.74
CA ARG A 37 -37.58 18.57 29.35
C ARG A 37 -38.43 17.73 28.38
N CYS A 38 -39.30 18.36 27.60
CA CYS A 38 -40.15 17.69 26.61
C CYS A 38 -39.32 17.15 25.43
N TRP A 39 -38.36 17.94 24.94
CA TRP A 39 -37.47 17.54 23.83
C TRP A 39 -36.63 16.29 24.15
N ARG A 40 -36.10 16.19 25.37
CA ARG A 40 -35.36 14.99 25.82
C ARG A 40 -36.22 13.73 25.88
N LEU A 41 -37.49 13.85 26.31
CA LEU A 41 -38.43 12.72 26.33
C LEU A 41 -38.85 12.29 24.92
N TRP A 42 -38.97 13.23 23.98
CA TRP A 42 -39.25 12.93 22.57
C TRP A 42 -38.07 12.19 21.91
N LEU A 43 -36.83 12.68 22.07
CA LEU A 43 -35.63 12.00 21.59
C LEU A 43 -35.49 10.57 22.14
N LEU A 44 -35.76 10.36 23.44
CA LEU A 44 -35.75 9.03 24.06
C LEU A 44 -36.77 8.08 23.42
N ARG A 45 -37.98 8.57 23.10
CA ARG A 45 -39.00 7.78 22.38
C ARG A 45 -38.58 7.45 20.96
N VAL A 46 -37.99 8.39 20.22
CA VAL A 46 -37.49 8.16 18.86
C VAL A 46 -36.36 7.11 18.86
N LEU A 47 -35.42 7.18 19.80
CA LEU A 47 -34.33 6.21 19.94
C LEU A 47 -34.85 4.81 20.31
N LEU A 48 -35.81 4.71 21.23
CA LEU A 48 -36.42 3.43 21.60
C LEU A 48 -37.22 2.80 20.44
N LEU A 49 -37.97 3.59 19.67
CA LEU A 49 -38.68 3.13 18.48
C LEU A 49 -37.72 2.67 17.38
N GLY A 50 -36.62 3.43 17.14
CA GLY A 50 -35.58 3.05 16.19
C GLY A 50 -34.88 1.73 16.58
N GLY A 51 -34.54 1.56 17.86
CA GLY A 51 -33.96 0.32 18.38
C GLY A 51 -34.90 -0.88 18.26
N ALA A 52 -36.19 -0.70 18.57
CA ALA A 52 -37.20 -1.74 18.42
C ALA A 52 -37.37 -2.16 16.93
N LEU A 53 -37.40 -1.18 16.01
CA LEU A 53 -37.47 -1.45 14.57
C LEU A 53 -36.24 -2.20 14.06
N TYR A 54 -35.04 -1.77 14.49
CA TYR A 54 -33.77 -2.42 14.12
C TYR A 54 -33.69 -3.87 14.64
N ALA A 55 -34.08 -4.11 15.90
CA ALA A 55 -34.17 -5.46 16.46
C ALA A 55 -35.18 -6.33 15.70
N SER A 56 -36.33 -5.77 15.30
CA SER A 56 -37.36 -6.47 14.53
C SER A 56 -36.85 -6.86 13.13
N LEU A 57 -36.10 -5.97 12.47
CA LEU A 57 -35.46 -6.23 11.18
C LEU A 57 -34.36 -7.29 11.28
N LEU A 58 -33.55 -7.29 12.34
CA LEU A 58 -32.55 -8.33 12.59
C LEU A 58 -33.19 -9.71 12.81
N VAL A 59 -34.30 -9.78 13.54
CA VAL A 59 -35.07 -11.04 13.74
C VAL A 59 -35.71 -11.50 12.44
N PHE A 60 -36.24 -10.60 11.61
CA PHE A 60 -36.80 -10.96 10.31
C PHE A 60 -35.72 -11.44 9.32
N TRP A 61 -34.54 -10.80 9.34
CA TRP A 61 -33.38 -11.21 8.54
C TRP A 61 -32.81 -12.56 8.97
N SER A 62 -32.71 -12.83 10.29
CA SER A 62 -32.25 -14.14 10.77
C SER A 62 -33.29 -15.25 10.52
N ALA A 63 -34.58 -14.98 10.68
CA ALA A 63 -35.65 -15.95 10.38
C ALA A 63 -35.73 -16.31 8.88
N SER A 64 -35.47 -15.35 7.99
CA SER A 64 -35.39 -15.59 6.54
C SER A 64 -34.08 -16.28 6.12
N ARG A 65 -32.93 -15.96 6.75
CA ARG A 65 -31.68 -16.75 6.63
C ARG A 65 -31.85 -18.20 7.08
N LEU A 66 -32.67 -18.45 8.11
CA LEU A 66 -32.99 -19.79 8.65
C LEU A 66 -34.12 -20.51 7.90
N GLY A 67 -34.70 -19.91 6.85
CA GLY A 67 -35.74 -20.55 6.04
C GLY A 67 -37.09 -20.75 6.73
N LEU A 68 -37.31 -20.15 7.90
CA LEU A 68 -38.53 -20.32 8.71
C LEU A 68 -39.76 -19.58 8.16
N LEU A 69 -39.57 -18.73 7.14
CA LEU A 69 -40.63 -17.99 6.47
C LEU A 69 -40.61 -18.31 4.96
N ARG A 70 -41.39 -19.33 4.56
CA ARG A 70 -41.79 -19.55 3.17
C ARG A 70 -43.29 -19.28 3.01
N PRO A 71 -43.71 -18.33 2.17
CA PRO A 71 -45.01 -18.40 1.53
C PRO A 71 -45.08 -19.70 0.73
N GLY A 72 -46.19 -20.43 0.83
CA GLY A 72 -46.42 -21.64 0.03
C GLY A 72 -46.99 -21.28 -1.34
N GLU A 73 -46.49 -21.90 -2.41
CA GLU A 73 -47.10 -21.81 -3.73
C GLU A 73 -47.06 -23.16 -4.48
N SER A 74 -47.85 -23.28 -5.53
CA SER A 74 -48.46 -24.56 -5.95
C SER A 74 -47.58 -25.45 -6.86
N SER A 75 -47.79 -26.75 -6.71
CA SER A 75 -47.29 -27.83 -7.55
C SER A 75 -47.59 -27.64 -9.05
N THR A 76 -46.57 -27.80 -9.90
CA THR A 76 -46.69 -28.27 -11.30
C THR A 76 -45.58 -29.30 -11.60
N VAL A 77 -45.70 -30.07 -12.69
CA VAL A 77 -45.23 -31.49 -12.72
C VAL A 77 -44.43 -31.88 -13.98
N ARG A 78 -43.18 -32.36 -13.78
CA ARG A 78 -42.29 -33.10 -14.73
C ARG A 78 -41.87 -32.31 -16.00
N PHE A 79 -40.86 -32.68 -16.79
CA PHE A 79 -39.94 -33.84 -16.87
C PHE A 79 -38.46 -33.34 -16.92
N GLY A 80 -37.38 -34.12 -16.79
CA GLY A 80 -37.24 -35.55 -16.48
C GLY A 80 -36.11 -36.23 -17.28
N ALA A 81 -34.94 -36.47 -16.67
CA ALA A 81 -33.85 -37.33 -17.18
C ALA A 81 -32.96 -37.82 -16.01
N ASN A 82 -32.41 -39.04 -16.09
CA ASN A 82 -31.70 -39.70 -14.98
C ASN A 82 -30.16 -39.61 -15.10
N PRO A 83 -29.43 -39.63 -13.96
CA PRO A 83 -28.00 -39.92 -13.93
C PRO A 83 -27.73 -41.44 -14.04
N VAL A 84 -26.51 -41.80 -14.47
CA VAL A 84 -25.98 -43.17 -14.42
C VAL A 84 -24.72 -43.19 -13.55
N GLY A 85 -24.51 -44.27 -12.81
CA GLY A 85 -23.31 -44.48 -11.99
C GLY A 85 -23.08 -45.96 -11.67
N SER A 86 -22.01 -46.22 -10.91
CA SER A 86 -21.45 -47.56 -10.62
C SER A 86 -20.77 -48.24 -11.83
N LYS A 87 -19.82 -49.18 -11.66
CA LYS A 87 -19.36 -49.90 -10.47
C LYS A 87 -17.88 -50.32 -10.60
N ALA A 88 -17.24 -50.76 -9.52
CA ALA A 88 -15.84 -51.20 -9.50
C ALA A 88 -15.68 -52.71 -9.78
N GLY A 89 -14.47 -53.13 -10.19
CA GLY A 89 -14.08 -54.55 -10.28
C GLY A 89 -12.67 -54.78 -10.85
N ASP A 90 -11.74 -55.25 -10.02
CA ASP A 90 -10.50 -55.98 -10.42
C ASP A 90 -10.83 -57.48 -10.35
N PRO A 91 -10.39 -58.30 -11.34
CA PRO A 91 -9.36 -59.26 -10.98
C PRO A 91 -8.29 -59.52 -12.06
N ARG A 92 -7.05 -59.46 -11.59
CA ARG A 92 -5.77 -59.82 -12.23
C ARG A 92 -5.75 -61.10 -13.11
N ASN A 93 -4.89 -61.01 -14.12
CA ASN A 93 -3.82 -61.98 -14.50
C ASN A 93 -4.00 -62.86 -15.76
N ARG A 94 -2.84 -63.17 -16.39
CA ARG A 94 -2.59 -63.87 -17.68
C ARG A 94 -2.94 -63.05 -18.95
N THR A 95 -2.18 -63.13 -20.06
CA THR A 95 -1.04 -64.03 -20.39
C THR A 95 0.10 -63.28 -21.11
N VAL A 96 1.23 -63.96 -21.35
CA VAL A 96 2.47 -63.41 -21.92
C VAL A 96 2.52 -63.59 -23.44
N GLU A 97 2.89 -62.53 -24.15
CA GLU A 97 3.67 -62.46 -25.41
C GLU A 97 3.75 -60.95 -25.79
N GLY A 98 4.79 -60.37 -26.38
CA GLY A 98 6.11 -60.86 -26.76
C GLY A 98 6.74 -59.79 -27.67
N ALA A 99 7.77 -59.07 -27.23
CA ALA A 99 8.32 -57.92 -27.97
C ALA A 99 9.83 -57.73 -27.71
N GLU A 100 10.56 -57.34 -28.76
CA GLU A 100 12.03 -57.33 -28.80
C GLU A 100 12.65 -56.02 -28.29
N ARG A 101 13.95 -56.08 -27.97
CA ARG A 101 14.79 -54.88 -27.71
C ARG A 101 15.49 -54.40 -28.98
N PRO A 102 15.39 -53.11 -29.30
CA PRO A 102 16.46 -52.32 -29.91
C PRO A 102 17.00 -51.29 -28.85
N PRO A 103 17.90 -50.32 -29.14
CA PRO A 103 19.09 -50.14 -28.31
C PRO A 103 19.03 -48.99 -27.29
N ALA A 104 20.13 -48.80 -26.56
CA ALA A 104 20.24 -47.88 -25.44
C ALA A 104 20.46 -46.40 -25.80
N ALA A 105 20.24 -45.54 -24.80
CA ALA A 105 20.83 -44.21 -24.62
C ALA A 105 20.36 -43.06 -25.54
N THR A 106 19.07 -42.71 -25.45
CA THR A 106 18.73 -41.28 -25.27
C THR A 106 18.72 -40.96 -23.78
N THR A 107 19.54 -39.99 -23.35
CA THR A 107 19.51 -39.47 -21.98
C THR A 107 18.29 -38.57 -21.79
N ALA A 108 17.18 -39.15 -21.33
CA ALA A 108 16.03 -38.37 -20.90
C ALA A 108 16.43 -37.50 -19.70
N LEU A 109 16.43 -36.17 -19.90
CA LEU A 109 16.69 -35.20 -18.84
C LEU A 109 15.68 -35.40 -17.70
N SER A 110 16.14 -35.34 -16.46
CA SER A 110 15.25 -35.42 -15.30
C SER A 110 14.29 -34.23 -15.28
N ALA A 111 13.11 -34.39 -14.67
CA ALA A 111 12.14 -33.30 -14.53
C ALA A 111 12.76 -32.05 -13.85
N ARG A 112 13.77 -32.23 -12.99
CA ARG A 112 14.54 -31.15 -12.36
C ARG A 112 15.42 -30.39 -13.36
N GLU A 113 16.09 -31.10 -14.28
CA GLU A 113 16.89 -30.47 -15.34
C GLU A 113 16.01 -29.75 -16.36
N VAL A 114 14.87 -30.34 -16.74
CA VAL A 114 13.87 -29.69 -17.60
C VAL A 114 13.33 -28.41 -16.94
N ALA A 115 13.02 -28.45 -15.63
CA ALA A 115 12.60 -27.24 -14.89
C ALA A 115 13.70 -26.16 -14.85
N VAL A 116 14.96 -26.53 -14.59
CA VAL A 116 16.10 -25.59 -14.57
C VAL A 116 16.38 -25.01 -15.96
N GLN A 117 16.25 -25.78 -17.04
CA GLN A 117 16.40 -25.28 -18.41
C GLN A 117 15.25 -24.34 -18.78
N SER A 118 14.00 -24.68 -18.44
CA SER A 118 12.83 -23.80 -18.63
C SER A 118 12.97 -22.48 -17.86
N ALA A 119 13.42 -22.53 -16.60
CA ALA A 119 13.66 -21.34 -15.78
C ALA A 119 14.78 -20.44 -16.38
N LYS A 120 15.87 -21.04 -16.88
CA LYS A 120 16.92 -20.29 -17.60
C LYS A 120 16.41 -19.67 -18.89
N ALA A 121 15.65 -20.41 -19.70
CA ALA A 121 15.06 -19.90 -20.94
C ALA A 121 14.09 -18.73 -20.69
N LEU A 122 13.27 -18.83 -19.64
CA LEU A 122 12.40 -17.73 -19.17
C LEU A 122 13.23 -16.51 -18.73
N ALA A 123 14.27 -16.70 -17.91
CA ALA A 123 15.13 -15.62 -17.45
C ALA A 123 15.90 -14.92 -18.59
N GLU A 124 16.41 -15.68 -19.56
CA GLU A 124 17.04 -15.14 -20.76
C GLU A 124 16.05 -14.36 -21.63
N LEU A 125 14.82 -14.86 -21.79
CA LEU A 125 13.80 -14.20 -22.59
C LEU A 125 13.29 -12.92 -21.90
N GLN A 126 13.09 -12.96 -20.59
CA GLN A 126 12.83 -11.79 -19.74
C GLN A 126 13.95 -10.76 -19.86
N THR A 127 15.22 -11.18 -19.76
CA THR A 127 16.38 -10.28 -19.89
C THR A 127 16.45 -9.64 -21.28
N ARG A 128 16.20 -10.39 -22.36
CA ARG A 128 16.14 -9.85 -23.73
C ARG A 128 15.00 -8.85 -23.90
N THR A 129 13.81 -9.16 -23.40
CA THR A 129 12.66 -8.23 -23.42
C THR A 129 12.92 -6.98 -22.58
N GLN A 130 13.57 -7.12 -21.42
CA GLN A 130 13.95 -6.01 -20.55
C GLN A 130 14.99 -5.10 -21.23
N VAL A 131 16.02 -5.65 -21.87
CA VAL A 131 17.03 -4.90 -22.64
C VAL A 131 16.43 -4.20 -23.86
N GLN A 132 15.50 -4.85 -24.58
CA GLN A 132 14.80 -4.22 -25.71
C GLN A 132 13.88 -3.07 -25.25
N ARG A 133 13.15 -3.23 -24.14
CA ARG A 133 12.38 -2.15 -23.51
C ARG A 133 13.32 -1.01 -23.07
N THR A 134 14.38 -1.27 -22.30
CA THR A 134 15.27 -0.19 -21.82
C THR A 134 15.90 0.62 -22.95
N ALA A 135 16.25 0.00 -24.08
CA ALA A 135 16.76 0.72 -25.26
C ALA A 135 15.69 1.62 -25.92
N ALA A 136 14.45 1.14 -26.04
CA ALA A 136 13.33 1.94 -26.56
C ALA A 136 12.91 3.06 -25.59
N ASP A 137 12.96 2.79 -24.29
CA ASP A 137 12.51 3.70 -23.23
C ASP A 137 13.54 4.77 -22.85
N LYS A 138 14.84 4.52 -23.04
CA LYS A 138 15.86 5.59 -22.97
C LYS A 138 15.56 6.68 -24.00
N LYS A 139 15.18 6.29 -25.23
CA LYS A 139 14.66 7.23 -26.25
C LYS A 139 13.32 7.86 -25.83
N LYS A 140 12.45 7.14 -25.11
CA LYS A 140 11.13 7.64 -24.67
C LYS A 140 11.21 8.76 -23.61
N PHE A 141 12.28 8.80 -22.81
CA PHE A 141 12.53 9.89 -21.86
C PHE A 141 12.92 11.21 -22.56
N GLU A 142 13.76 11.15 -23.58
CA GLU A 142 14.32 12.33 -24.27
C GLU A 142 13.37 12.95 -25.30
N ARG A 143 12.41 12.18 -25.84
CA ARG A 143 11.40 12.62 -26.83
C ARG A 143 10.60 13.84 -26.37
N ARG A 144 10.43 14.80 -27.29
CA ARG A 144 9.81 16.11 -27.02
C ARG A 144 8.32 16.10 -27.37
N TYR A 145 7.51 15.46 -26.54
CA TYR A 145 6.07 15.34 -26.75
C TYR A 145 5.29 16.67 -26.87
N ARG A 146 4.18 16.65 -27.61
CA ARG A 146 3.16 17.69 -27.78
C ARG A 146 1.77 17.10 -27.53
N CYS A 147 1.06 17.56 -26.51
CA CYS A 147 -0.37 17.23 -26.37
C CYS A 147 -1.17 17.86 -27.52
N LEU A 148 -2.07 17.09 -28.13
CA LEU A 148 -3.02 17.52 -29.18
C LEU A 148 -4.45 17.71 -28.63
N GLY A 149 -4.77 17.18 -27.46
CA GLY A 149 -6.02 17.42 -26.74
C GLY A 149 -6.68 16.15 -26.19
N TRP A 150 -7.85 16.36 -25.58
CA TRP A 150 -8.79 15.30 -25.18
C TRP A 150 -9.64 14.87 -26.37
N ARG A 151 -9.91 13.57 -26.44
CA ARG A 151 -10.78 12.90 -27.40
C ARG A 151 -11.85 12.15 -26.61
N ALA A 152 -13.05 12.72 -26.57
CA ALA A 152 -14.15 12.13 -25.81
C ALA A 152 -14.75 10.91 -26.55
N THR A 153 -15.22 9.93 -25.78
CA THR A 153 -15.86 8.72 -26.29
C THR A 153 -17.10 8.36 -25.46
N GLY A 154 -18.05 7.68 -26.08
CA GLY A 154 -19.26 7.17 -25.45
C GLY A 154 -19.06 5.87 -24.66
N ASP A 155 -20.18 5.30 -24.22
CA ASP A 155 -20.30 3.98 -23.60
C ASP A 155 -19.38 3.74 -22.38
N CYS A 156 -18.96 4.82 -21.71
CA CYS A 156 -18.00 4.82 -20.60
C CYS A 156 -16.65 4.16 -20.91
N SER A 157 -16.30 3.95 -22.18
CA SER A 157 -15.09 3.25 -22.62
C SER A 157 -14.14 4.19 -23.37
N PRO A 158 -12.83 4.21 -23.08
CA PRO A 158 -11.85 5.02 -23.81
C PRO A 158 -11.68 4.59 -25.28
N ASP A 159 -12.12 3.37 -25.63
CA ASP A 159 -12.12 2.85 -27.00
C ASP A 159 -13.55 2.79 -27.59
N GLY A 160 -14.50 3.50 -26.97
CA GLY A 160 -15.90 3.64 -27.41
C GLY A 160 -16.10 4.61 -28.59
N PRO A 161 -17.35 4.81 -29.05
CA PRO A 161 -17.66 5.69 -30.19
C PRO A 161 -17.27 7.14 -29.90
N ARG A 162 -16.62 7.82 -30.85
CA ARG A 162 -16.12 9.19 -30.67
C ARG A 162 -17.24 10.22 -30.55
N LEU A 163 -17.05 11.19 -29.66
CA LEU A 163 -17.95 12.31 -29.37
C LEU A 163 -17.20 13.65 -29.60
N PRO A 164 -16.94 14.09 -30.85
CA PRO A 164 -16.06 15.22 -31.15
C PRO A 164 -16.52 16.55 -30.55
N GLU A 165 -17.82 16.72 -30.31
CA GLU A 165 -18.42 17.89 -29.67
C GLU A 165 -18.06 18.04 -28.18
N LEU A 166 -17.55 16.97 -27.56
CA LEU A 166 -17.05 16.96 -26.18
C LEU A 166 -15.51 17.03 -26.08
N ASP A 167 -14.78 17.08 -27.21
CA ASP A 167 -13.32 17.22 -27.23
C ASP A 167 -12.84 18.52 -26.55
N LYS A 168 -11.64 18.48 -25.94
CA LYS A 168 -11.12 19.61 -25.15
C LYS A 168 -9.64 19.90 -25.41
N LEU A 169 -9.26 21.17 -25.32
CA LEU A 169 -7.87 21.59 -25.37
C LEU A 169 -7.08 21.08 -24.15
N CYS A 170 -5.77 20.84 -24.31
CA CYS A 170 -4.90 20.25 -23.29
C CYS A 170 -4.96 20.90 -21.89
N SER A 171 -5.18 22.21 -21.83
CA SER A 171 -5.26 22.98 -20.58
C SER A 171 -6.62 22.94 -19.87
N LYS A 172 -7.67 22.43 -20.54
CA LYS A 172 -9.01 22.30 -19.95
C LYS A 172 -9.08 21.05 -19.08
N ALA A 173 -9.83 21.15 -17.98
CA ALA A 173 -10.16 19.99 -17.16
C ALA A 173 -11.19 19.11 -17.87
N VAL A 174 -11.04 17.80 -17.75
CA VAL A 174 -12.03 16.82 -18.19
C VAL A 174 -12.89 16.42 -16.99
N PRO A 175 -14.24 16.48 -17.08
CA PRO A 175 -15.14 15.97 -16.04
C PRO A 175 -14.90 14.48 -15.76
N VAL A 176 -15.04 14.08 -14.49
CA VAL A 176 -14.78 12.69 -14.07
C VAL A 176 -15.68 11.70 -14.82
N GLY A 177 -16.94 12.06 -15.10
CA GLY A 177 -17.88 11.20 -15.85
C GLY A 177 -17.69 11.11 -17.36
N GLU A 178 -16.70 11.78 -17.98
CA GLU A 178 -16.43 11.65 -19.42
C GLU A 178 -15.40 10.55 -19.71
N SER A 179 -15.75 9.56 -20.54
CA SER A 179 -14.80 8.61 -21.12
C SER A 179 -14.03 9.19 -22.30
N GLY A 180 -12.83 8.67 -22.55
CA GLY A 180 -11.98 9.11 -23.65
C GLY A 180 -10.48 8.90 -23.42
N TYR A 181 -9.68 9.55 -24.25
CA TYR A 181 -8.21 9.52 -24.19
C TYR A 181 -7.61 10.89 -24.53
N CYS A 182 -6.35 11.09 -24.14
CA CYS A 182 -5.53 12.21 -24.54
C CYS A 182 -4.63 11.82 -25.73
N GLU A 183 -4.66 12.61 -26.79
CA GLU A 183 -3.69 12.49 -27.89
C GLU A 183 -2.41 13.25 -27.57
N VAL A 184 -1.27 12.56 -27.74
CA VAL A 184 0.07 13.12 -27.54
C VAL A 184 0.96 12.72 -28.72
N GLU A 185 1.42 13.71 -29.46
CA GLU A 185 2.35 13.56 -30.59
C GLU A 185 3.80 13.60 -30.08
N ASP A 186 4.68 12.74 -30.61
CA ASP A 186 6.13 12.89 -30.52
C ASP A 186 6.65 13.82 -31.62
N LYS A 187 7.14 15.02 -31.26
CA LYS A 187 7.66 16.01 -32.24
C LYS A 187 8.88 15.52 -33.01
N ASP A 188 9.56 14.48 -32.53
CA ASP A 188 10.81 14.00 -33.10
C ASP A 188 10.58 12.87 -34.14
N THR A 189 9.36 12.32 -34.22
CA THR A 189 8.94 11.27 -35.18
C THR A 189 7.63 11.55 -35.92
N GLY A 190 6.75 12.39 -35.38
CA GLY A 190 5.37 12.57 -35.86
C GLY A 190 4.38 11.49 -35.39
N GLU A 191 4.83 10.54 -34.56
CA GLU A 191 4.01 9.45 -34.02
C GLU A 191 2.99 9.98 -32.99
N VAL A 192 1.71 9.62 -33.14
CA VAL A 192 0.63 10.04 -32.21
C VAL A 192 0.24 8.87 -31.30
N PHE A 193 0.32 9.12 -30.00
CA PHE A 193 -0.01 8.18 -28.94
C PHE A 193 -1.36 8.52 -28.31
N HIS A 194 -2.16 7.50 -27.99
CA HIS A 194 -3.38 7.62 -27.19
C HIS A 194 -3.05 7.16 -25.76
N VAL A 195 -3.12 8.09 -24.80
CA VAL A 195 -2.75 7.88 -23.39
C VAL A 195 -3.77 8.54 -22.47
N LEU A 196 -3.68 8.31 -21.16
CA LEU A 196 -4.72 8.64 -20.19
C LEU A 196 -6.09 8.07 -20.62
N LYS A 197 -6.11 6.78 -20.98
CA LYS A 197 -7.30 6.03 -21.41
C LYS A 197 -8.24 5.84 -20.23
N LYS A 198 -9.28 6.67 -20.15
CA LYS A 198 -10.12 6.82 -18.96
C LYS A 198 -11.54 6.30 -19.21
N SER A 199 -12.01 5.38 -18.36
CA SER A 199 -13.45 5.05 -18.25
C SER A 199 -14.21 6.16 -17.51
N CYS A 200 -15.54 6.07 -17.39
CA CYS A 200 -16.31 6.97 -16.51
C CYS A 200 -15.85 6.95 -15.03
N ASN A 201 -15.19 5.88 -14.58
CA ASN A 201 -14.84 5.66 -13.17
C ASN A 201 -13.32 5.62 -12.89
N GLY A 202 -12.45 5.72 -13.90
CA GLY A 202 -10.99 5.52 -13.78
C GLY A 202 -10.21 6.50 -12.87
N VAL A 203 -10.86 7.53 -12.32
CA VAL A 203 -10.29 8.50 -11.36
C VAL A 203 -11.32 8.91 -10.31
N LYS A 204 -10.87 9.35 -9.13
CA LYS A 204 -11.76 9.82 -8.06
C LYS A 204 -12.55 11.08 -8.46
N HIS A 205 -13.76 11.20 -7.93
CA HIS A 205 -14.74 12.28 -8.19
C HIS A 205 -14.20 13.71 -7.96
N ASP A 206 -13.17 13.86 -7.13
CA ASP A 206 -12.54 15.13 -6.74
C ASP A 206 -11.11 15.28 -7.28
N SER A 207 -10.72 14.47 -8.27
CA SER A 207 -9.46 14.60 -9.02
C SER A 207 -9.53 15.76 -10.04
N ARG A 208 -8.35 16.19 -10.55
CA ARG A 208 -8.25 17.25 -11.57
C ARG A 208 -7.46 16.77 -12.79
N PHE A 209 -8.14 16.09 -13.69
CA PHE A 209 -7.58 15.55 -14.93
C PHE A 209 -7.45 16.62 -16.03
N ARG A 210 -6.31 16.64 -16.76
CA ARG A 210 -6.08 17.47 -17.97
C ARG A 210 -5.09 16.76 -18.90
N CYS A 211 -5.23 16.94 -20.21
CA CYS A 211 -4.29 16.33 -21.17
C CYS A 211 -2.92 17.03 -21.28
N ILE A 212 -2.73 18.22 -20.69
CA ILE A 212 -1.38 18.84 -20.62
C ILE A 212 -0.39 17.98 -19.84
N ASP A 213 -0.88 17.22 -18.86
CA ASP A 213 -0.11 16.33 -18.00
C ASP A 213 0.12 14.94 -18.65
N ALA A 214 -0.49 14.66 -19.82
CA ALA A 214 -0.50 13.36 -20.48
C ALA A 214 0.88 12.83 -20.91
N SER A 215 1.84 13.71 -21.22
CA SER A 215 3.18 13.27 -21.64
C SER A 215 3.97 12.58 -20.51
N ASP A 216 3.53 12.73 -19.27
CA ASP A 216 4.19 12.07 -18.14
C ASP A 216 3.80 10.58 -18.03
N PHE A 217 2.60 10.19 -18.49
CA PHE A 217 2.22 8.76 -18.57
C PHE A 217 3.09 7.99 -19.58
N LEU A 218 3.58 8.68 -20.63
CA LEU A 218 4.60 8.10 -21.52
C LEU A 218 5.97 7.96 -20.83
N LYS A 219 6.35 8.89 -19.94
CA LYS A 219 7.70 8.99 -19.35
C LYS A 219 7.84 8.27 -18.00
N PHE A 220 6.79 8.16 -17.20
CA PHE A 220 6.86 7.66 -15.83
C PHE A 220 7.30 6.18 -15.76
N PRO A 221 6.79 5.26 -16.61
CA PRO A 221 7.34 3.90 -16.71
C PRO A 221 8.80 3.86 -17.13
N ALA A 222 9.22 4.72 -18.07
CA ALA A 222 10.60 4.81 -18.53
C ALA A 222 11.54 5.28 -17.41
N ARG A 223 11.13 6.29 -16.63
CA ARG A 223 11.85 6.80 -15.44
C ARG A 223 11.95 5.77 -14.32
N ALA A 224 10.86 5.05 -14.03
CA ALA A 224 10.86 3.98 -13.06
C ALA A 224 11.84 2.87 -13.47
N ARG A 225 11.84 2.47 -14.76
CA ARG A 225 12.80 1.49 -15.28
C ARG A 225 14.24 2.03 -15.37
N GLU A 226 14.45 3.34 -15.52
CA GLU A 226 15.76 3.97 -15.37
C GLU A 226 16.28 3.89 -13.92
N ALA A 227 15.41 4.08 -12.91
CA ALA A 227 15.76 3.88 -11.51
C ALA A 227 16.18 2.43 -11.24
N ALA A 228 15.38 1.45 -11.68
CA ALA A 228 15.75 0.03 -11.61
C ALA A 228 17.12 -0.31 -12.25
N GLN A 229 17.45 0.30 -13.41
CA GLN A 229 18.73 0.07 -14.07
C GLN A 229 19.93 0.62 -13.27
N LYS A 230 19.74 1.55 -12.32
CA LYS A 230 20.80 1.99 -11.39
C LYS A 230 21.15 0.89 -10.39
N ALA A 231 20.14 0.22 -9.84
CA ALA A 231 20.33 -0.93 -8.96
C ALA A 231 20.96 -2.16 -9.63
N LEU A 232 20.80 -2.29 -10.95
CA LEU A 232 21.40 -3.38 -11.74
C LEU A 232 22.83 -3.07 -12.22
N ALA A 233 23.38 -1.90 -11.88
CA ALA A 233 24.76 -1.55 -12.22
C ALA A 233 25.78 -2.36 -11.38
N PRO A 234 26.88 -2.87 -11.97
CA PRO A 234 27.90 -3.60 -11.22
C PRO A 234 28.47 -2.78 -10.06
N GLY A 235 28.44 -3.34 -8.85
CA GLY A 235 28.91 -2.68 -7.63
C GLY A 235 27.88 -1.76 -6.96
N PHE A 236 26.65 -1.67 -7.46
CA PHE A 236 25.57 -1.01 -6.72
C PHE A 236 25.25 -1.75 -5.41
N ALA A 237 24.97 -0.98 -4.37
CA ALA A 237 24.33 -1.45 -3.15
C ALA A 237 23.41 -0.33 -2.62
N LEU A 238 22.30 -0.70 -1.98
CA LEU A 238 21.48 0.26 -1.23
C LEU A 238 22.28 0.85 -0.05
N PRO A 239 21.93 2.05 0.44
CA PRO A 239 22.60 2.64 1.60
C PRO A 239 22.71 1.66 2.77
N HIS A 240 23.94 1.56 3.30
CA HIS A 240 24.32 0.76 4.46
C HIS A 240 24.19 -0.78 4.31
N VAL A 241 23.79 -1.30 3.13
CA VAL A 241 23.91 -2.74 2.80
C VAL A 241 25.35 -3.07 2.46
N VAL A 242 25.90 -4.14 3.05
CA VAL A 242 27.33 -4.48 2.90
C VAL A 242 27.55 -5.33 1.63
N PRO A 243 28.50 -4.96 0.74
CA PRO A 243 28.86 -5.80 -0.40
C PRO A 243 29.35 -7.18 0.03
N GLN A 244 28.87 -8.23 -0.65
CA GLN A 244 29.01 -9.63 -0.21
C GLN A 244 30.46 -10.12 -0.06
N LEU A 245 31.44 -9.47 -0.70
CA LEU A 245 32.87 -9.71 -0.51
C LEU A 245 33.34 -9.35 0.91
N LEU A 246 32.82 -8.26 1.48
CA LEU A 246 33.11 -7.79 2.84
C LEU A 246 32.27 -8.51 3.90
N ALA A 247 31.10 -9.02 3.52
CA ALA A 247 30.22 -9.81 4.40
C ALA A 247 30.80 -11.19 4.78
N SER A 248 31.97 -11.57 4.30
CA SER A 248 32.65 -12.84 4.64
C SER A 248 33.26 -12.87 6.07
N GLN A 249 33.17 -11.77 6.82
CA GLN A 249 33.68 -11.64 8.20
C GLN A 249 32.62 -11.13 9.21
N ALA A 250 31.40 -10.85 8.75
CA ALA A 250 30.27 -10.48 9.60
C ALA A 250 29.13 -11.48 9.36
N GLY A 251 28.34 -11.79 10.38
CA GLY A 251 27.24 -12.75 10.28
C GLY A 251 26.23 -12.40 9.17
N SER A 252 25.53 -13.43 8.69
CA SER A 252 24.50 -13.34 7.63
C SER A 252 23.62 -12.10 7.78
N GLY A 253 23.51 -11.33 6.68
CA GLY A 253 22.97 -9.97 6.62
C GLY A 253 21.88 -9.68 7.65
N ARG A 254 22.18 -8.72 8.54
CA ARG A 254 21.44 -8.47 9.80
C ARG A 254 19.93 -8.43 9.57
N ASP A 255 19.25 -9.37 10.22
CA ASP A 255 17.81 -9.33 10.46
C ASP A 255 17.50 -8.27 11.52
N GLY A 256 16.36 -7.60 11.40
CA GLY A 256 15.91 -6.66 12.42
C GLY A 256 14.58 -5.99 12.10
N ILE A 257 14.12 -5.16 13.02
CA ILE A 257 12.86 -4.43 12.94
C ILE A 257 13.15 -2.95 12.64
N VAL A 258 12.42 -2.36 11.69
CA VAL A 258 12.44 -0.91 11.43
C VAL A 258 11.09 -0.33 11.82
N MET A 259 11.11 0.74 12.62
CA MET A 259 9.92 1.47 13.06
C MET A 259 10.09 2.96 12.81
N VAL A 260 9.06 3.64 12.30
CA VAL A 260 9.03 5.10 12.22
C VAL A 260 8.18 5.68 13.35
N VAL A 261 8.70 6.70 14.05
CA VAL A 261 7.99 7.36 15.15
C VAL A 261 7.86 8.88 14.95
N TYR A 262 6.70 9.38 15.31
CA TYR A 262 6.34 10.81 15.39
C TYR A 262 5.48 11.04 16.64
N PRO A 263 5.25 12.29 17.10
CA PRO A 263 4.78 12.59 18.46
C PRO A 263 3.55 11.83 18.98
N LYS A 264 2.61 11.44 18.09
CA LYS A 264 1.39 10.72 18.49
C LYS A 264 1.60 9.22 18.73
N LEU A 265 2.61 8.61 18.11
CA LEU A 265 2.88 7.17 18.18
C LEU A 265 3.96 6.80 19.20
N LEU A 266 4.56 7.76 19.90
CA LEU A 266 5.62 7.50 20.89
C LEU A 266 5.16 6.57 22.02
N ALA A 267 3.91 6.70 22.47
CA ALA A 267 3.31 5.80 23.46
C ALA A 267 3.04 4.39 22.90
N SER A 268 2.60 4.30 21.64
CA SER A 268 2.41 3.02 20.93
C SER A 268 3.75 2.31 20.76
N ALA A 269 4.77 2.99 20.24
CA ALA A 269 6.12 2.46 20.07
C ALA A 269 6.69 1.91 21.38
N TYR A 270 6.53 2.64 22.49
CA TYR A 270 6.96 2.20 23.82
C TYR A 270 6.25 0.90 24.25
N ALA A 271 4.95 0.78 24.00
CA ALA A 271 4.19 -0.44 24.29
C ALA A 271 4.59 -1.62 23.37
N THR A 272 4.74 -1.37 22.06
CA THR A 272 5.15 -2.34 21.04
C THR A 272 6.55 -2.91 21.32
N ILE A 273 7.51 -2.05 21.66
CA ILE A 273 8.88 -2.45 21.99
C ILE A 273 8.93 -3.25 23.30
N ARG A 274 8.14 -2.87 24.32
CA ARG A 274 8.02 -3.66 25.55
C ARG A 274 7.29 -4.99 25.35
N ALA A 275 6.34 -5.09 24.41
CA ALA A 275 5.75 -6.37 24.05
C ALA A 275 6.80 -7.28 23.39
N LEU A 276 7.58 -6.75 22.44
CA LEU A 276 8.69 -7.45 21.80
C LEU A 276 9.74 -7.95 22.80
N ARG A 277 10.24 -7.09 23.69
CA ARG A 277 11.28 -7.46 24.67
C ARG A 277 10.73 -8.24 25.87
N ASP A 278 9.88 -7.61 26.67
CA ASP A 278 9.49 -8.12 28.00
C ASP A 278 8.51 -9.29 27.96
N VAL A 279 7.68 -9.38 26.91
CA VAL A 279 6.59 -10.39 26.81
C VAL A 279 6.93 -11.51 25.83
N LEU A 280 7.57 -11.17 24.70
CA LEU A 280 7.89 -12.13 23.64
C LEU A 280 9.36 -12.61 23.66
N GLY A 281 10.26 -11.93 24.37
CA GLY A 281 11.69 -12.28 24.40
C GLY A 281 12.39 -12.13 23.04
N CYS A 282 11.84 -11.31 22.13
CA CYS A 282 12.39 -11.11 20.79
C CYS A 282 13.73 -10.36 20.85
N GLN A 283 14.76 -10.93 20.23
CA GLN A 283 16.13 -10.42 20.24
C GLN A 283 16.56 -9.71 18.95
N LEU A 284 15.61 -9.44 18.05
CA LEU A 284 15.91 -8.69 16.83
C LEU A 284 16.32 -7.24 17.17
N PRO A 285 17.40 -6.69 16.57
CA PRO A 285 17.74 -5.28 16.71
C PRO A 285 16.62 -4.39 16.14
N ILE A 286 16.35 -3.26 16.80
CA ILE A 286 15.29 -2.32 16.41
C ILE A 286 15.90 -0.99 15.97
N GLU A 287 15.59 -0.53 14.77
CA GLU A 287 15.90 0.83 14.30
C GLU A 287 14.68 1.75 14.44
N ILE A 288 14.80 2.76 15.29
CA ILE A 288 13.78 3.81 15.48
C ILE A 288 14.15 5.03 14.63
N TRP A 289 13.43 5.21 13.53
CA TRP A 289 13.59 6.34 12.62
C TRP A 289 12.60 7.46 12.96
N PHE A 290 13.06 8.71 13.02
CA PHE A 290 12.20 9.86 13.35
C PHE A 290 12.65 11.14 12.65
N ARG A 291 11.75 12.13 12.54
CA ARG A 291 12.09 13.46 12.01
C ARG A 291 12.34 14.45 13.15
N PRO A 292 13.55 15.00 13.31
CA PRO A 292 13.81 16.03 14.35
C PRO A 292 12.89 17.25 14.22
N ALA A 293 12.51 17.60 12.99
CA ALA A 293 11.57 18.68 12.69
C ALA A 293 10.16 18.48 13.27
N GLU A 294 9.70 17.24 13.42
CA GLU A 294 8.37 16.93 13.96
C GLU A 294 8.38 16.74 15.49
N MET A 295 9.56 16.47 16.07
CA MET A 295 9.75 16.34 17.54
C MET A 295 10.04 17.68 18.25
N GLN A 296 10.17 18.80 17.54
CA GLN A 296 10.64 20.07 18.12
C GLN A 296 9.79 20.63 19.26
N THR A 297 8.50 20.27 19.32
CA THR A 297 7.52 20.68 20.34
C THR A 297 7.44 19.70 21.52
N VAL A 298 8.07 18.53 21.42
CA VAL A 298 7.99 17.41 22.38
C VAL A 298 9.36 16.77 22.59
N ARG A 299 10.41 17.59 22.74
CA ARG A 299 11.82 17.18 22.66
C ARG A 299 12.18 16.01 23.59
N ASP A 300 11.63 16.03 24.80
CA ASP A 300 11.91 15.05 25.85
C ASP A 300 11.01 13.80 25.74
N ALA A 301 10.05 13.76 24.80
CA ALA A 301 9.14 12.61 24.63
C ALA A 301 9.81 11.39 23.98
N LEU A 302 11.05 11.53 23.50
CA LEU A 302 11.90 10.39 23.11
C LEU A 302 12.63 9.76 24.32
N GLU A 303 12.71 10.44 25.47
CA GLU A 303 13.45 9.91 26.64
C GLU A 303 12.92 8.56 27.17
N PRO A 304 11.60 8.26 27.19
CA PRO A 304 11.12 6.93 27.55
C PRO A 304 11.62 5.83 26.61
N LEU A 305 11.75 6.11 25.31
CA LEU A 305 12.30 5.17 24.33
C LEU A 305 13.82 5.05 24.46
N ARG A 306 14.53 6.15 24.75
CA ARG A 306 15.98 6.15 25.03
C ARG A 306 16.30 5.37 26.30
N ALA A 307 15.45 5.46 27.33
CA ALA A 307 15.56 4.68 28.56
C ALA A 307 15.35 3.17 28.32
N LEU A 308 14.40 2.77 27.46
CA LEU A 308 14.29 1.37 27.01
C LEU A 308 15.54 0.93 26.26
N ALA A 309 16.03 1.73 25.31
CA ALA A 309 17.23 1.42 24.54
C ALA A 309 18.51 1.29 25.40
N ALA A 310 18.62 2.06 26.47
CA ALA A 310 19.71 1.97 27.44
C ALA A 310 19.58 0.78 28.41
N ALA A 311 18.41 0.15 28.49
CA ALA A 311 18.13 -1.05 29.28
C ALA A 311 18.16 -2.35 28.45
N ASP A 312 18.10 -2.25 27.11
CA ASP A 312 18.21 -3.39 26.20
C ASP A 312 19.66 -3.85 26.08
N THR A 313 19.98 -4.97 26.73
CA THR A 313 21.33 -5.53 26.80
C THR A 313 21.61 -6.64 25.78
N GLU A 314 20.63 -7.05 24.97
CA GLU A 314 20.73 -8.25 24.13
C GLU A 314 20.38 -8.00 22.66
N GLY A 315 19.20 -7.46 22.35
CA GLY A 315 18.79 -7.20 20.97
C GLY A 315 19.29 -5.85 20.43
N GLY A 316 19.31 -4.84 21.30
CA GLY A 316 19.74 -3.46 21.00
C GLY A 316 18.69 -2.63 20.24
N ILE A 317 18.70 -1.32 20.50
CA ILE A 317 17.82 -0.33 19.86
C ILE A 317 18.65 0.87 19.39
N ALA A 318 18.57 1.19 18.10
CA ALA A 318 19.25 2.32 17.46
C ALA A 318 18.26 3.45 17.13
N PHE A 319 18.75 4.68 17.06
CA PHE A 319 17.97 5.87 16.71
C PHE A 319 18.56 6.57 15.48
N HIS A 320 17.70 6.92 14.52
CA HIS A 320 18.12 7.50 13.25
C HIS A 320 17.28 8.72 12.86
N GLU A 321 17.95 9.81 12.47
CA GLU A 321 17.29 11.06 12.09
C GLU A 321 17.01 11.15 10.58
N ILE A 322 15.73 11.27 10.23
CA ILE A 322 15.28 11.58 8.88
C ILE A 322 15.40 13.10 8.67
N ASN A 323 16.53 13.51 8.10
CA ASN A 323 16.87 14.91 7.81
C ASN A 323 16.58 15.34 6.35
N ASP A 324 16.03 14.46 5.49
CA ASP A 324 15.59 14.84 4.13
C ASP A 324 14.27 15.64 4.18
N PRO A 325 14.18 16.84 3.57
CA PRO A 325 12.97 17.66 3.60
C PRO A 325 11.80 17.09 2.78
N ARG A 326 12.03 16.09 1.92
CA ARG A 326 11.03 15.41 1.08
C ARG A 326 10.41 14.19 1.77
N ALA A 327 11.10 13.64 2.77
CA ALA A 327 10.65 12.47 3.54
C ALA A 327 9.66 12.94 4.61
N ILE A 328 8.40 13.15 4.20
CA ILE A 328 7.32 13.70 5.04
C ILE A 328 6.10 12.79 5.03
N GLY A 329 5.40 12.65 6.16
CA GLY A 329 4.27 11.74 6.28
C GLY A 329 4.64 10.32 5.83
N TYR A 330 3.81 9.70 4.99
CA TYR A 330 4.00 8.37 4.40
C TYR A 330 5.40 8.12 3.79
N ASN A 331 6.04 9.13 3.19
CA ASN A 331 7.38 8.99 2.61
C ASN A 331 8.50 8.69 3.64
N THR A 332 8.26 8.93 4.94
CA THR A 332 9.22 8.58 6.01
C THR A 332 9.47 7.08 6.12
N LYS A 333 8.43 6.27 5.87
CA LYS A 333 8.48 4.81 5.87
C LYS A 333 9.42 4.27 4.78
N VAL A 334 9.21 4.74 3.56
CA VAL A 334 10.04 4.44 2.39
C VAL A 334 11.48 4.93 2.60
N PHE A 335 11.66 6.10 3.22
CA PHE A 335 13.00 6.60 3.56
C PHE A 335 13.73 5.67 4.55
N ALA A 336 13.08 5.30 5.65
CA ALA A 336 13.66 4.41 6.66
C ALA A 336 14.03 3.04 6.07
N LEU A 337 13.12 2.43 5.30
CA LEU A 337 13.39 1.16 4.61
C LEU A 337 14.50 1.25 3.55
N TYR A 338 14.62 2.38 2.86
CA TYR A 338 15.69 2.59 1.88
C TYR A 338 17.04 2.87 2.56
N HIS A 339 17.07 3.53 3.73
CA HIS A 339 18.29 3.94 4.45
C HIS A 339 18.69 3.10 5.68
N SER A 340 17.97 2.02 6.00
CA SER A 340 18.29 1.11 7.12
C SER A 340 19.70 0.50 7.06
N PHE A 341 20.30 0.19 8.22
CA PHE A 341 21.57 -0.54 8.37
C PHE A 341 21.37 -2.07 8.49
N LEU A 342 20.13 -2.54 8.45
CA LEU A 342 19.73 -3.95 8.45
C LEU A 342 19.55 -4.44 7.00
N GLU A 343 20.06 -5.61 6.63
CA GLU A 343 19.90 -6.13 5.25
C GLU A 343 18.53 -6.75 5.01
N ARG A 344 17.99 -7.41 6.03
CA ARG A 344 16.68 -8.05 6.03
C ARG A 344 15.84 -7.36 7.09
N VAL A 345 14.74 -6.75 6.67
CA VAL A 345 13.95 -5.84 7.53
C VAL A 345 12.52 -6.31 7.63
N LEU A 346 12.05 -6.46 8.87
CA LEU A 346 10.63 -6.40 9.19
C LEU A 346 10.28 -4.94 9.52
N PHE A 347 9.54 -4.27 8.65
CA PHE A 347 8.91 -3.02 9.02
C PHE A 347 7.69 -3.28 9.91
N LEU A 348 7.53 -2.48 10.96
CA LEU A 348 6.29 -2.36 11.74
C LEU A 348 5.98 -0.88 11.97
N ASP A 349 4.76 -0.44 11.65
CA ASP A 349 4.27 0.84 12.16
C ASP A 349 4.18 0.76 13.69
N ALA A 350 4.35 1.90 14.36
CA ALA A 350 4.57 1.93 15.80
C ALA A 350 3.37 1.47 16.65
N ASP A 351 2.18 1.33 16.05
CA ASP A 351 0.95 0.77 16.60
C ASP A 351 0.62 -0.67 16.13
N ASN A 352 1.44 -1.30 15.27
CA ASN A 352 1.37 -2.75 15.04
C ASN A 352 2.11 -3.52 16.15
N VAL A 353 1.36 -4.14 17.07
CA VAL A 353 1.91 -4.94 18.19
C VAL A 353 1.93 -6.43 17.83
N PRO A 354 3.11 -7.09 17.73
CA PRO A 354 3.18 -8.53 17.51
C PRO A 354 2.62 -9.34 18.70
N VAL A 355 1.93 -10.45 18.39
CA VAL A 355 1.38 -11.42 19.38
C VAL A 355 2.21 -12.70 19.52
N ARG A 356 3.31 -12.79 18.76
CA ARG A 356 4.33 -13.85 18.80
C ARG A 356 5.67 -13.19 18.41
N ASP A 357 6.78 -13.70 18.94
CA ASP A 357 8.12 -13.30 18.47
C ASP A 357 8.20 -13.39 16.94
N PRO A 358 8.49 -12.30 16.22
CA PRO A 358 8.53 -12.30 14.75
C PRO A 358 9.79 -12.96 14.16
N THR A 359 10.78 -13.37 14.96
CA THR A 359 12.08 -13.88 14.47
C THR A 359 11.94 -15.02 13.44
N PHE A 360 10.97 -15.93 13.62
CA PHE A 360 10.72 -17.04 12.68
C PHE A 360 10.35 -16.57 11.24
N LEU A 361 9.88 -15.33 11.06
CA LEU A 361 9.49 -14.83 9.73
C LEU A 361 10.69 -14.79 8.77
N PHE A 362 11.88 -14.50 9.29
CA PHE A 362 13.14 -14.44 8.53
C PHE A 362 13.66 -15.81 8.08
N GLU A 363 13.10 -16.89 8.63
CA GLU A 363 13.40 -18.29 8.27
C GLU A 363 12.22 -19.02 7.61
N SER A 364 11.08 -18.34 7.42
CA SER A 364 9.89 -18.93 6.78
C SER A 364 10.19 -19.37 5.34
N SER A 365 9.59 -20.48 4.91
CA SER A 365 9.68 -21.00 3.54
C SER A 365 9.40 -19.92 2.49
N GLU A 366 8.35 -19.15 2.75
CA GLU A 366 7.82 -18.07 1.95
C GLU A 366 8.84 -16.92 1.79
N PHE A 367 9.53 -16.54 2.86
CA PHE A 367 10.55 -15.49 2.82
C PHE A 367 11.90 -16.00 2.30
N VAL A 368 12.30 -17.24 2.60
CA VAL A 368 13.52 -17.83 2.03
C VAL A 368 13.37 -18.00 0.51
N GLU A 369 12.19 -18.44 0.04
CA GLU A 369 11.90 -18.56 -1.39
C GLU A 369 11.84 -17.19 -2.09
N THR A 370 11.05 -16.24 -1.57
CA THR A 370 10.75 -14.98 -2.27
C THR A 370 11.62 -13.79 -1.87
N GLY A 371 12.10 -13.74 -0.64
CA GLY A 371 12.79 -12.60 -0.02
C GLY A 371 11.91 -11.37 0.22
N ALA A 372 10.59 -11.48 0.08
CA ALA A 372 9.65 -10.40 0.40
C ALA A 372 8.28 -10.96 0.82
N LEU A 373 7.81 -10.65 2.04
CA LEU A 373 6.43 -10.91 2.47
C LEU A 373 5.66 -9.59 2.53
N PHE A 374 4.49 -9.59 1.91
CA PHE A 374 3.49 -8.52 2.01
C PHE A 374 2.21 -9.06 2.64
N TRP A 375 1.48 -8.20 3.35
CA TRP A 375 0.18 -8.52 3.91
C TRP A 375 -0.93 -7.85 3.09
N PRO A 376 -2.06 -8.53 2.86
CA PRO A 376 -3.17 -7.96 2.15
C PRO A 376 -3.91 -6.99 3.06
N ASP A 377 -4.40 -5.92 2.46
CA ASP A 377 -5.20 -4.91 3.13
C ASP A 377 -6.66 -5.34 3.28
N PHE A 378 -7.50 -4.49 3.87
CA PHE A 378 -8.94 -4.69 3.88
C PHE A 378 -9.58 -4.49 2.49
N TRP A 379 -8.92 -3.74 1.59
CA TRP A 379 -9.49 -3.36 0.30
C TRP A 379 -9.18 -4.34 -0.83
N HIS A 380 -10.22 -4.69 -1.59
CA HIS A 380 -10.15 -5.41 -2.85
C HIS A 380 -10.46 -4.45 -4.01
N PRO A 381 -9.96 -4.68 -5.25
CA PRO A 381 -10.28 -3.86 -6.42
C PRO A 381 -11.76 -3.52 -6.61
N ASP A 382 -12.69 -4.45 -6.40
CA ASP A 382 -14.15 -4.21 -6.52
C ASP A 382 -14.72 -3.22 -5.49
N HIS A 383 -14.01 -3.00 -4.38
CA HIS A 383 -14.48 -2.27 -3.21
C HIS A 383 -13.50 -1.17 -2.75
N THR A 384 -12.46 -0.87 -3.53
CA THR A 384 -11.41 0.11 -3.22
C THR A 384 -11.94 1.53 -3.02
N ILE A 385 -11.64 2.14 -1.87
CA ILE A 385 -11.76 3.60 -1.68
C ILE A 385 -10.53 4.36 -2.20
N PHE A 386 -9.51 3.65 -2.68
CA PHE A 386 -8.22 4.21 -3.09
C PHE A 386 -8.03 4.31 -4.62
N ASN A 387 -9.00 3.82 -5.39
CA ASN A 387 -9.00 3.80 -6.87
C ASN A 387 -7.90 2.89 -7.44
N ILE A 388 -7.76 1.69 -6.88
CA ILE A 388 -6.89 0.60 -7.38
C ILE A 388 -7.75 -0.50 -8.03
N GLN A 389 -8.76 -0.05 -8.79
CA GLN A 389 -9.71 -0.88 -9.55
C GLN A 389 -9.24 -1.06 -11.01
N ASN A 390 -9.83 -2.00 -11.75
CA ASN A 390 -9.39 -2.46 -13.08
C ASN A 390 -9.26 -1.37 -14.16
N GLU A 391 -10.12 -0.35 -14.14
CA GLU A 391 -10.10 0.80 -15.06
C GLU A 391 -9.33 2.02 -14.51
N SER A 392 -8.64 1.86 -13.38
CA SER A 392 -7.83 2.94 -12.81
C SER A 392 -6.64 3.29 -13.71
N LEU A 393 -6.40 4.59 -13.87
CA LEU A 393 -5.21 5.10 -14.56
C LEU A 393 -3.89 4.70 -13.88
N VAL A 394 -3.91 4.09 -12.68
CA VAL A 394 -2.70 3.56 -12.03
C VAL A 394 -2.00 2.50 -12.88
N TRP A 395 -2.75 1.66 -13.60
CA TRP A 395 -2.18 0.58 -14.42
C TRP A 395 -1.44 1.13 -15.64
N GLU A 396 -2.02 2.14 -16.31
CA GLU A 396 -1.38 2.84 -17.42
C GLU A 396 -0.15 3.64 -16.96
N LEU A 397 -0.24 4.36 -15.83
CA LEU A 397 0.86 5.13 -15.27
C LEU A 397 2.12 4.27 -14.99
N LEU A 398 1.92 3.00 -14.65
CA LEU A 398 2.96 2.08 -14.23
C LEU A 398 3.47 1.14 -15.34
N ASP A 399 2.84 1.12 -16.52
CA ASP A 399 3.10 0.12 -17.60
C ASP A 399 2.87 -1.32 -17.08
N LEU A 400 1.79 -1.49 -16.30
CA LEU A 400 1.37 -2.73 -15.65
C LEU A 400 0.00 -3.20 -16.16
N PRO A 401 -0.24 -4.52 -16.30
CA PRO A 401 -1.60 -5.05 -16.40
C PRO A 401 -2.32 -4.90 -15.04
N PHE A 402 -3.65 -4.81 -15.08
CA PHE A 402 -4.47 -5.04 -13.89
C PHE A 402 -4.24 -6.45 -13.35
N VAL A 403 -4.15 -6.58 -12.02
CA VAL A 403 -4.12 -7.87 -11.33
C VAL A 403 -5.20 -7.86 -10.25
N ASP A 404 -6.12 -8.81 -10.35
CA ASP A 404 -7.18 -9.03 -9.39
C ASP A 404 -6.63 -9.71 -8.14
N MET A 405 -6.31 -8.88 -7.13
CA MET A 405 -5.79 -9.27 -5.83
C MET A 405 -6.02 -8.12 -4.85
N PHE A 406 -6.02 -8.43 -3.54
CA PHE A 406 -6.04 -7.42 -2.48
C PHE A 406 -4.99 -6.31 -2.69
N GLU A 407 -5.36 -5.11 -2.26
CA GLU A 407 -4.39 -4.05 -1.96
C GLU A 407 -3.39 -4.52 -0.89
N GLN A 408 -2.27 -3.84 -0.77
CA GLN A 408 -1.19 -4.22 0.13
C GLN A 408 -1.15 -3.27 1.33
N GLU A 409 -1.31 -3.82 2.54
CA GLU A 409 -1.07 -3.06 3.77
C GLU A 409 0.44 -2.76 3.86
N SER A 410 0.79 -1.51 4.14
CA SER A 410 2.19 -1.13 4.39
C SER A 410 2.57 -1.23 5.86
N GLY A 411 1.60 -1.18 6.79
CA GLY A 411 1.80 -1.28 8.25
C GLY A 411 2.86 -2.30 8.67
N GLN A 412 2.82 -3.48 8.06
CA GLN A 412 3.80 -4.55 8.25
C GLN A 412 4.30 -5.11 6.91
N ILE A 413 5.62 -5.18 6.73
CA ILE A 413 6.30 -5.61 5.50
C ILE A 413 7.60 -6.34 5.87
N LEU A 414 7.94 -7.46 5.22
CA LEU A 414 9.24 -8.12 5.40
C LEU A 414 10.03 -8.11 4.07
N ILE A 415 11.23 -7.54 4.01
CA ILE A 415 12.03 -7.41 2.78
C ILE A 415 13.51 -7.77 3.02
N ASP A 416 14.08 -8.65 2.19
CA ASP A 416 15.52 -8.70 1.92
C ASP A 416 15.88 -7.56 0.95
N ARG A 417 16.47 -6.49 1.49
CA ARG A 417 16.84 -5.27 0.75
C ARG A 417 17.97 -5.54 -0.25
N ARG A 418 18.89 -6.46 0.07
CA ARG A 418 20.04 -6.81 -0.78
C ARG A 418 19.59 -7.61 -2.00
N ARG A 419 18.61 -8.50 -1.84
CA ARG A 419 17.95 -9.22 -2.95
C ARG A 419 17.06 -8.30 -3.80
N HIS A 420 16.43 -7.29 -3.19
CA HIS A 420 15.45 -6.43 -3.86
C HIS A 420 15.92 -4.98 -4.13
N ALA A 421 17.20 -4.80 -4.42
CA ALA A 421 17.77 -3.49 -4.75
C ALA A 421 17.01 -2.74 -5.87
N ALA A 422 16.60 -3.43 -6.95
CA ALA A 422 15.89 -2.80 -8.07
C ALA A 422 14.42 -2.43 -7.75
N PRO A 423 13.60 -3.29 -7.11
CA PRO A 423 12.32 -2.86 -6.55
C PRO A 423 12.43 -1.70 -5.54
N MET A 424 13.48 -1.67 -4.70
CA MET A 424 13.70 -0.58 -3.75
C MET A 424 14.04 0.76 -4.45
N GLU A 425 14.81 0.77 -5.55
CA GLU A 425 14.98 1.96 -6.40
C GLU A 425 13.65 2.44 -7.01
N VAL A 426 12.81 1.52 -7.50
CA VAL A 426 11.51 1.85 -8.11
C VAL A 426 10.53 2.41 -7.08
N LEU A 427 10.48 1.81 -5.89
CA LEU A 427 9.72 2.30 -4.74
C LEU A 427 10.17 3.71 -4.31
N PHE A 428 11.49 3.92 -4.20
CA PHE A 428 12.03 5.23 -3.84
C PHE A 428 11.73 6.27 -4.93
N PHE A 429 11.80 5.88 -6.21
CA PHE A 429 11.32 6.72 -7.31
C PHE A 429 9.82 7.06 -7.15
N TYR A 430 8.94 6.08 -6.89
CA TYR A 430 7.50 6.34 -6.72
C TYR A 430 7.19 7.31 -5.57
N ALA A 431 7.81 7.14 -4.40
CA ALA A 431 7.60 8.02 -3.25
C ALA A 431 8.18 9.44 -3.46
N PHE A 432 9.37 9.55 -4.05
CA PHE A 432 10.14 10.80 -4.11
C PHE A 432 10.10 11.52 -5.47
N HIS A 433 9.47 10.97 -6.52
CA HIS A 433 9.28 11.69 -7.78
C HIS A 433 8.39 12.92 -7.58
N ARG A 434 8.73 14.04 -8.24
CA ARG A 434 7.91 15.25 -8.23
C ARG A 434 7.78 15.79 -9.68
N PRO A 435 6.56 16.16 -10.14
CA PRO A 435 5.27 16.12 -9.42
C PRO A 435 4.87 14.68 -9.04
N SER A 436 4.06 14.55 -7.98
CA SER A 436 3.56 13.25 -7.51
C SER A 436 2.30 12.89 -8.28
N HIS A 437 2.41 11.98 -9.24
CA HIS A 437 1.27 11.57 -10.07
C HIS A 437 0.22 10.80 -9.27
N PHE A 438 0.64 9.99 -8.28
CA PHE A 438 -0.25 9.30 -7.34
C PHE A 438 -1.14 10.29 -6.57
N GLU A 439 -0.57 11.36 -6.02
CA GLU A 439 -1.33 12.42 -5.32
C GLU A 439 -2.19 13.24 -6.29
N SER A 440 -1.64 13.64 -7.44
CA SER A 440 -2.29 14.56 -8.39
C SER A 440 -3.51 13.95 -9.06
N PHE A 441 -3.43 12.67 -9.42
CA PHE A 441 -4.52 11.90 -10.05
C PHE A 441 -5.31 11.03 -9.06
N LYS A 442 -4.87 10.95 -7.78
CA LYS A 442 -5.48 10.19 -6.68
C LYS A 442 -5.59 8.68 -6.97
N LEU A 443 -4.47 8.12 -7.41
CA LEU A 443 -4.33 6.73 -7.92
C LEU A 443 -3.82 5.72 -6.88
N ALA A 444 -3.29 6.23 -5.76
CA ALA A 444 -2.93 5.48 -4.56
C ALA A 444 -3.06 6.43 -3.35
N HIS A 445 -3.00 5.91 -2.13
CA HIS A 445 -3.02 6.71 -0.91
C HIS A 445 -1.74 6.51 -0.10
N GLY A 446 -0.89 7.54 -0.09
CA GLY A 446 0.40 7.47 0.58
C GLY A 446 1.32 6.44 -0.05
N ASP A 447 1.93 5.62 0.79
CA ASP A 447 2.90 4.58 0.46
C ASP A 447 2.28 3.18 0.28
N LYS A 448 1.08 2.95 0.84
CA LYS A 448 0.27 1.71 0.84
C LYS A 448 0.73 0.63 -0.15
N ASP A 449 0.24 0.69 -1.40
CA ASP A 449 0.56 -0.26 -2.48
C ASP A 449 1.87 0.03 -3.24
N LEU A 450 2.63 1.07 -2.90
CA LEU A 450 3.82 1.44 -3.68
C LEU A 450 4.89 0.34 -3.65
N PHE A 451 4.95 -0.48 -2.58
CA PHE A 451 5.85 -1.63 -2.49
C PHE A 451 5.39 -2.73 -3.45
N ARG A 452 4.11 -3.15 -3.39
CA ARG A 452 3.51 -4.11 -4.32
C ARG A 452 3.68 -3.66 -5.78
N PHE A 453 3.38 -2.41 -6.10
CA PHE A 453 3.57 -1.86 -7.44
C PHE A 453 5.03 -1.88 -7.90
N ALA A 454 5.99 -1.58 -7.02
CA ALA A 454 7.41 -1.60 -7.37
C ALA A 454 7.93 -3.02 -7.64
N TRP A 455 7.48 -4.01 -6.84
CA TRP A 455 7.78 -5.42 -7.07
C TRP A 455 7.14 -5.94 -8.36
N MET A 456 5.85 -5.66 -8.59
CA MET A 456 5.14 -6.03 -9.82
C MET A 456 5.84 -5.47 -11.07
N GLN A 457 6.22 -4.19 -11.05
CA GLN A 457 6.83 -3.51 -12.19
C GLN A 457 8.25 -4.02 -12.51
N GLN A 458 8.94 -4.57 -11.51
CA GLN A 458 10.21 -5.28 -11.67
C GLN A 458 10.06 -6.78 -11.94
N ASN A 459 8.84 -7.33 -11.93
CA ASN A 459 8.58 -8.78 -11.93
C ASN A 459 9.40 -9.51 -10.84
N ALA A 460 9.51 -8.90 -9.66
CA ALA A 460 10.26 -9.42 -8.53
C ALA A 460 9.38 -10.35 -7.67
N SER A 461 9.99 -11.39 -7.10
CA SER A 461 9.31 -12.35 -6.23
C SER A 461 8.86 -11.71 -4.91
N PHE A 462 7.59 -11.87 -4.57
CA PHE A 462 7.06 -11.64 -3.23
C PHE A 462 5.99 -12.69 -2.93
N HIS A 463 5.74 -12.94 -1.65
CA HIS A 463 4.61 -13.72 -1.17
C HIS A 463 3.58 -12.76 -0.55
N MET A 464 2.34 -12.80 -1.06
CA MET A 464 1.20 -12.15 -0.41
C MET A 464 0.57 -13.12 0.58
N ILE A 465 0.54 -12.76 1.86
CA ILE A 465 -0.04 -13.60 2.91
C ILE A 465 -1.54 -13.83 2.64
N PRO A 466 -2.12 -15.03 2.84
CA PRO A 466 -3.49 -15.33 2.40
C PRO A 466 -4.62 -14.62 3.17
N SER A 467 -4.30 -13.92 4.27
CA SER A 467 -5.27 -13.31 5.18
C SER A 467 -4.78 -11.91 5.61
N PRO A 468 -5.68 -10.93 5.77
CA PRO A 468 -5.34 -9.64 6.36
C PRO A 468 -4.72 -9.76 7.77
N PRO A 469 -4.02 -8.72 8.24
CA PRO A 469 -3.68 -8.57 9.66
C PRO A 469 -4.93 -8.69 10.56
N ALA A 470 -4.74 -9.17 11.79
CA ALA A 470 -5.80 -9.51 12.74
C ALA A 470 -6.12 -8.38 13.73
#